data_AF-A0A2D6RN94-F1
#
_entry.id   AF-A0A2D6RN94-F1
#
_cell.length_a   1.000
_cell.length_b   1.000
_cell.length_c   1.000
_cell.angle_alpha   90.00
_cell.angle_beta   90.00
_cell.angle_gamma   90.00
#
_symmetry.space_group_name_H-M   'P 1'
#
loop_
_entity.id
_entity.type
_entity.pdbx_description
1 polymer ?
#
loop_
_entity_poly.entity_id
_entity_poly.type
_entity_poly.pdbx_seq_one_letter_code
_entity_poly.pdbx_strand_id
1 'polypeptide(L)'
;MQEKNIEVEIRSFISKEKYEKLLEFLKENAEFIKEDLQETHYFDCDEDLRIQKNKFGSKIWFKYGKIHDDAREELEIKMNEDDFDKAKKYLLQLVFVQKLNG
;
A
#
# COMPACT_ATOMS: atom_id res chain seq x y z
N MET A 1 22.03 10.36 10.60
CA MET A 1 21.04 9.27 10.77
C MET A 1 19.96 9.54 9.75
N GLN A 2 19.73 8.65 8.78
CA GLN A 2 18.61 8.82 7.84
C GLN A 2 17.31 8.68 8.64
N GLU A 3 16.41 9.66 8.53
CA GLU A 3 15.06 9.56 9.11
C GLU A 3 14.38 8.35 8.48
N LYS A 4 14.00 7.37 9.30
CA LYS A 4 13.16 6.26 8.86
C LYS A 4 11.73 6.79 8.74
N ASN A 5 11.15 6.67 7.55
CA ASN A 5 9.72 6.92 7.35
C ASN A 5 8.94 5.74 7.93
N ILE A 6 8.49 5.88 9.17
CA ILE A 6 7.68 4.88 9.87
C ILE A 6 6.20 5.24 9.68
N GLU A 7 5.43 4.35 9.08
CA GLU A 7 3.98 4.45 9.03
C GLU A 7 3.37 3.89 10.33
N VAL A 8 2.41 4.62 10.89
CA VAL A 8 1.60 4.16 12.04
C VAL A 8 0.14 4.16 11.60
N GLU A 9 -0.51 2.99 11.65
CA GLU A 9 -1.88 2.80 11.15
C GLU A 9 -2.69 1.91 12.12
N ILE A 10 -3.98 2.21 12.28
CA ILE A 10 -4.95 1.34 12.97
C ILE A 10 -5.99 0.86 11.95
N ARG A 11 -6.12 -0.46 11.81
CA ARG A 11 -7.15 -1.11 10.97
C ARG A 11 -8.16 -1.84 11.84
N SER A 12 -9.45 -1.68 11.53
CA SER A 12 -10.52 -2.37 12.26
C SER A 12 -11.70 -2.69 11.34
N PHE A 13 -12.38 -3.79 11.63
CA PHE A 13 -13.65 -4.11 10.98
C PHE A 13 -14.77 -3.32 11.65
N ILE A 14 -15.52 -2.56 10.86
CA ILE A 14 -16.64 -1.74 11.34
C ILE A 14 -17.94 -2.14 10.65
N SER A 15 -19.05 -2.11 11.41
CA SER A 15 -20.38 -2.26 10.83
C SER A 15 -20.77 -1.00 10.05
N LYS A 16 -21.82 -1.11 9.22
CA LYS A 16 -22.38 0.05 8.51
C LYS A 16 -22.73 1.21 9.46
N GLU A 17 -23.36 0.91 10.60
CA GLU A 17 -23.71 1.92 11.61
C GLU A 17 -22.46 2.61 12.18
N LYS A 18 -21.40 1.86 12.48
CA LYS A 18 -20.13 2.45 12.97
C LYS A 18 -19.44 3.28 11.89
N TYR A 19 -19.50 2.86 10.63
CA TYR A 19 -19.00 3.61 9.50
C TYR A 19 -19.68 4.97 9.37
N GLU A 20 -21.02 5.00 9.42
CA GLU A 20 -21.80 6.24 9.32
C GLU A 20 -21.46 7.20 10.48
N LYS A 21 -21.40 6.70 11.72
CA LYS A 21 -20.98 7.50 12.89
C LYS A 21 -19.56 8.07 12.75
N LEU A 22 -18.62 7.25 12.28
CA LEU A 22 -17.24 7.68 12.07
C LEU A 22 -17.15 8.75 10.98
N LEU A 23 -17.93 8.61 9.90
CA LEU A 23 -17.97 9.57 8.81
C LEU A 23 -18.55 10.92 9.26
N GLU A 24 -19.61 10.93 10.07
CA GLU A 24 -20.17 12.16 10.66
C GLU A 24 -19.14 12.85 11.55
N PHE A 25 -18.50 12.10 12.45
CA PHE A 25 -17.43 12.63 13.29
C PHE A 25 -16.28 13.24 12.47
N LEU A 26 -15.81 12.58 11.41
CA LEU A 26 -14.74 13.10 10.56
C LEU A 26 -15.17 14.33 9.76
N LYS A 27 -16.43 14.43 9.32
CA LYS A 27 -16.94 15.64 8.64
C LYS A 27 -16.93 16.87 9.55
N GLU A 28 -17.14 16.67 10.85
CA GLU A 28 -17.11 17.75 11.85
C GLU A 28 -15.70 18.09 12.33
N ASN A 29 -14.78 17.12 12.34
CA ASN A 29 -13.50 17.23 13.04
C ASN A 29 -12.25 17.11 12.15
N ALA A 30 -12.40 16.85 10.84
CA ALA A 30 -11.28 16.66 9.93
C ALA A 30 -11.51 17.35 8.58
N GLU A 31 -10.43 17.54 7.84
CA GLU A 31 -10.47 18.04 6.47
C GLU A 31 -10.60 16.89 5.48
N PHE A 32 -11.58 16.98 4.57
CA PHE A 32 -11.69 16.04 3.47
C PHE A 32 -10.57 16.30 2.45
N ILE A 33 -9.61 15.38 2.37
CA ILE A 33 -8.49 15.50 1.44
C ILE A 33 -8.91 15.03 0.03
N LYS A 34 -9.38 13.78 -0.09
CA LYS A 34 -9.82 13.20 -1.37
C LYS A 34 -10.56 11.87 -1.18
N GLU A 35 -11.26 11.48 -2.24
CA GLU A 35 -11.71 10.11 -2.49
C GLU A 35 -10.90 9.51 -3.65
N ASP A 36 -10.48 8.26 -3.49
CA ASP A 36 -9.57 7.60 -4.42
C ASP A 36 -9.97 6.14 -4.68
N LEU A 37 -9.94 5.74 -5.95
CA LEU A 37 -10.12 4.36 -6.36
C LEU A 37 -8.73 3.76 -6.59
N GLN A 38 -8.36 2.78 -5.78
CA GLN A 38 -7.04 2.17 -5.80
C GLN A 38 -7.12 0.71 -6.24
N GLU A 39 -6.28 0.35 -7.21
CA GLU A 39 -6.05 -1.03 -7.62
C GLU A 39 -4.68 -1.46 -7.11
N THR A 40 -4.61 -2.55 -6.32
CA THR A 40 -3.36 -3.06 -5.73
C THR A 40 -3.15 -4.51 -6.12
N HIS A 41 -1.97 -4.83 -6.69
CA HIS A 41 -1.56 -6.20 -6.98
C HIS A 41 -0.49 -6.63 -5.99
N TYR A 42 -0.72 -7.78 -5.37
CA TYR A 42 0.20 -8.40 -4.43
C TYR A 42 1.08 -9.41 -5.17
N PHE A 43 2.37 -9.39 -4.87
CA PHE A 43 3.30 -10.40 -5.36
C PHE A 43 3.50 -11.46 -4.30
N ASP A 44 3.58 -12.71 -4.74
CA ASP A 44 3.80 -13.85 -3.86
C ASP A 44 5.31 -14.01 -3.64
N CYS A 45 5.84 -13.39 -2.59
CA CYS A 45 7.21 -13.47 -2.10
C CYS A 45 7.24 -13.38 -0.55
N ASP A 46 8.41 -13.57 0.06
CA ASP A 46 8.55 -13.63 1.52
C ASP A 46 8.14 -12.33 2.21
N GLU A 47 8.49 -11.20 1.61
CA GLU A 47 8.09 -9.87 2.06
C GLU A 47 6.83 -9.36 1.35
N ASP A 48 6.27 -8.30 1.92
CA ASP A 48 5.04 -7.68 1.44
C ASP A 48 5.35 -6.69 0.29
N LEU A 49 5.54 -7.26 -0.91
CA LEU A 49 5.75 -6.53 -2.15
C LEU A 49 4.42 -6.33 -2.89
N ARG A 50 4.16 -5.08 -3.27
CA ARG A 50 2.94 -4.67 -3.97
C ARG A 50 3.27 -3.67 -5.07
N ILE A 51 2.42 -3.65 -6.10
CA ILE A 51 2.31 -2.51 -7.01
C ILE A 51 0.88 -1.98 -6.96
N GLN A 52 0.72 -0.67 -6.90
CA GLN A 52 -0.57 -0.01 -6.78
C GLN A 52 -0.70 1.11 -7.82
N LYS A 53 -1.91 1.31 -8.34
CA LYS A 53 -2.25 2.49 -9.15
C LYS A 53 -3.59 3.08 -8.75
N ASN A 54 -3.75 4.35 -9.07
CA ASN A 54 -4.99 5.11 -8.98
C ASN A 54 -5.05 6.13 -10.13
N LYS A 55 -6.08 6.99 -10.14
CA LYS A 55 -6.22 8.06 -11.14
C LYS A 55 -5.13 9.15 -11.11
N PHE A 56 -4.22 9.10 -10.14
CA PHE A 56 -3.17 10.10 -9.93
C PHE A 56 -1.76 9.57 -10.22
N GLY A 57 -1.59 8.27 -10.45
CA GLY A 57 -0.30 7.66 -10.74
C GLY A 57 -0.19 6.24 -10.21
N SER A 58 1.05 5.76 -10.12
CA SER A 58 1.35 4.43 -9.62
C SER A 58 2.51 4.41 -8.64
N LYS A 59 2.65 3.30 -7.91
CA LYS A 59 3.75 3.10 -6.99
C LYS A 59 4.05 1.64 -6.74
N ILE A 60 5.30 1.36 -6.39
CA ILE A 60 5.74 0.09 -5.83
C ILE A 60 5.89 0.27 -4.33
N TRP A 61 5.41 -0.71 -3.57
CA TRP A 61 5.50 -0.77 -2.13
C TRP A 61 6.21 -2.04 -1.69
N PHE A 62 7.17 -1.89 -0.79
CA PHE A 62 7.83 -3.00 -0.14
C PHE A 62 7.82 -2.76 1.37
N LYS A 63 7.08 -3.60 2.10
CA LYS A 63 6.96 -3.48 3.55
C LYS A 63 7.66 -4.64 4.26
N TYR A 64 8.58 -4.31 5.15
CA TYR A 64 9.23 -5.28 6.03
C TYR A 64 8.33 -5.67 7.20
N GLY A 65 8.57 -6.83 7.81
CA GLY A 65 7.79 -7.32 8.95
C GLY A 65 6.40 -7.86 8.56
N LYS A 66 5.58 -8.19 9.56
CA LYS A 66 4.24 -8.78 9.40
C LYS A 66 3.16 -7.71 9.39
N ILE A 67 2.04 -8.01 8.75
CA ILE A 67 0.89 -7.08 8.62
C ILE A 67 0.27 -6.67 9.98
N HIS A 68 0.51 -7.44 11.04
CA HIS A 68 -0.02 -7.19 12.39
C HIS A 68 1.00 -6.53 13.33
N ASP A 69 2.16 -6.13 12.82
CA ASP A 69 3.15 -5.40 13.62
C ASP A 69 2.69 -3.93 13.80
N ASP A 70 2.95 -3.36 14.99
CA ASP A 70 2.54 -1.98 15.33
C ASP A 70 3.20 -0.90 14.46
N ALA A 71 4.36 -1.23 13.88
CA ALA A 71 5.12 -0.37 12.98
C ALA A 71 5.90 -1.23 11.99
N ARG A 72 6.01 -0.76 10.74
CA ARG A 72 6.72 -1.46 9.67
C ARG A 72 7.63 -0.49 8.93
N GLU A 73 8.82 -0.97 8.56
CA GLU A 73 9.69 -0.23 7.65
C GLU A 73 9.13 -0.35 6.22
N GLU A 74 9.02 0.78 5.53
CA GLU A 74 8.43 0.87 4.20
C GLU A 74 9.42 1.49 3.21
N LEU A 75 9.54 0.87 2.03
CA LEU A 75 10.11 1.48 0.85
C LEU A 75 8.98 1.75 -0.17
N GLU A 76 8.83 3.02 -0.55
CA GLU A 76 7.87 3.47 -1.56
C GLU A 76 8.62 4.08 -2.75
N ILE A 77 8.31 3.62 -3.96
CA ILE A 77 8.77 4.24 -5.20
C ILE A 77 7.54 4.70 -5.97
N LYS A 78 7.38 6.02 -6.10
CA LYS A 78 6.33 6.63 -6.94
C LYS A 78 6.75 6.61 -8.40
N MET A 79 5.79 6.33 -9.26
CA MET A 79 5.97 6.21 -10.71
C MET A 79 4.78 6.80 -11.44
N ASN A 80 4.94 7.03 -12.74
CA ASN A 80 3.82 7.44 -13.58
C ASN A 80 2.88 6.26 -13.85
N GLU A 81 1.66 6.54 -14.29
CA GLU A 81 0.68 5.49 -14.63
C GLU A 81 1.19 4.60 -15.77
N ASP A 82 1.83 5.18 -16.78
CA ASP A 82 2.36 4.48 -17.97
C ASP A 82 3.44 3.43 -17.65
N ASP A 83 4.05 3.52 -16.46
CA ASP A 83 5.08 2.60 -16.01
C ASP A 83 4.49 1.37 -15.30
N PHE A 84 3.22 1.41 -14.90
CA PHE A 84 2.61 0.38 -14.05
C PHE A 84 2.72 -1.02 -14.66
N ASP A 85 2.28 -1.20 -15.92
CA ASP A 85 2.27 -2.53 -16.55
C ASP A 85 3.68 -3.04 -16.85
N LYS A 86 4.61 -2.12 -17.19
CA LYS A 86 6.03 -2.47 -17.40
C LYS A 86 6.68 -2.90 -16.10
N ALA A 87 6.52 -2.12 -15.04
CA ALA A 87 7.05 -2.42 -13.71
C ALA A 87 6.46 -3.73 -13.17
N LYS A 88 5.14 -3.92 -13.30
CA LYS A 88 4.48 -5.18 -12.94
C LYS A 88 5.11 -6.36 -13.66
N LYS A 89 5.34 -6.26 -14.97
CA LYS A 89 5.97 -7.32 -15.76
C LYS A 89 7.38 -7.63 -15.26
N TYR A 90 8.20 -6.61 -14.97
CA TYR A 90 9.55 -6.82 -14.43
C TYR A 90 9.53 -7.47 -13.05
N LEU A 91 8.68 -6.98 -12.13
CA LEU A 91 8.54 -7.54 -10.79
C LEU A 91 8.10 -9.00 -10.82
N LEU A 92 7.14 -9.36 -11.69
CA LEU A 92 6.71 -10.76 -11.86
C LEU A 92 7.87 -11.67 -12.27
N GLN A 93 8.73 -11.21 -13.18
CA GLN A 93 9.90 -11.97 -13.61
C GLN A 93 10.93 -12.12 -12.48
N LEU A 94 11.19 -11.05 -11.73
CA LEU A 94 12.16 -11.07 -10.62
C LEU A 94 11.71 -11.98 -9.48
N VAL A 95 10.44 -11.88 -9.07
CA VAL A 95 9.87 -12.73 -8.01
C VAL A 95 9.87 -14.20 -8.42
N PHE A 96 9.54 -14.51 -9.68
CA PHE A 96 9.60 -15.88 -10.19
C PHE A 96 11.02 -16.45 -10.17
N VAL A 97 12.01 -15.64 -10.57
CA VAL A 97 13.44 -16.03 -10.52
C VAL A 97 13.88 -16.31 -9.08
N GLN A 98 13.46 -15.49 -8.10
CA GLN A 98 13.81 -15.73 -6.69
C GLN A 98 13.28 -17.09 -6.19
N LYS A 99 12.05 -17.46 -6.55
CA LYS A 99 11.46 -18.76 -6.17
C LYS A 99 12.15 -19.97 -6.75
N LEU A 100 12.81 -19.84 -7.91
CA LEU A 100 13.59 -20.94 -8.47
C LEU A 100 14.93 -21.14 -7.73
N ASN A 101 15.39 -20.11 -7.02
CA ASN A 101 16.70 -20.07 -6.38
C ASN A 101 16.65 -20.24 -4.84
N GLY A 102 15.45 -20.31 -4.24
CA GLY A 102 15.23 -20.53 -2.80
C GLY A 102 14.71 -21.93 -2.53
#